data_AF-A0AAW3TTX7-F1
#
_entry.id   AF-A0AAW3TTX7-F1
#
_cell.length_a   1.000
_cell.length_b   1.000
_cell.length_c   1.000
_cell.angle_alpha   90.00
_cell.angle_beta   90.00
_cell.angle_gamma   90.00
#
_symmetry.space_group_name_H-M   'P 1'
#
loop_
_entity.id
_entity.type
_entity.pdbx_description
1 polymer ?
#
loop_
_entity_poly.entity_id
_entity_poly.type
_entity_poly.pdbx_seq_one_letter_code
_entity_poly.pdbx_strand_id
1 'polypeptide(L)'
;MTPLTALRYIGAPIALIALIAWLWVGWTNADNRADDLSKQVRVQTARADAAEKREMVMRQAEAERMMDESHLDQVKDDLTHAIDNAPKGTAPGPATVAVGCARLRQAGRTASPAYQRVCG
;
A
#
# COMPACT_ATOMS: atom_id res chain seq x y z
N MET A 1 81.98 -2.81 9.91
CA MET A 1 80.53 -3.10 9.80
C MET A 1 80.33 -3.90 8.53
N THR A 2 79.88 -5.15 8.63
CA THR A 2 79.67 -6.02 7.47
C THR A 2 78.38 -5.62 6.73
N PRO A 3 78.33 -5.71 5.39
CA PRO A 3 77.18 -5.26 4.59
C PRO A 3 75.86 -5.95 4.96
N LEU A 4 75.93 -7.15 5.54
CA LEU A 4 74.79 -7.94 6.01
C LEU A 4 74.05 -7.31 7.21
N THR A 5 74.74 -6.57 8.09
CA THR A 5 74.06 -5.93 9.23
C THR A 5 73.26 -4.70 8.79
N ALA A 6 73.78 -3.91 7.84
CA ALA A 6 73.09 -2.72 7.33
C ALA A 6 71.79 -3.07 6.60
N LEU A 7 71.79 -4.15 5.81
CA LEU A 7 70.59 -4.65 5.12
C LEU A 7 69.50 -5.07 6.11
N ARG A 8 69.89 -5.63 7.26
CA ARG A 8 68.98 -6.11 8.31
C ARG A 8 68.37 -4.97 9.13
N TYR A 9 69.13 -3.90 9.37
CA TYR A 9 68.66 -2.71 10.07
C TYR A 9 67.70 -1.83 9.24
N ILE A 10 67.82 -1.86 7.91
CA ILE A 10 66.93 -1.10 7.01
C ILE A 10 65.73 -1.96 6.57
N GLY A 11 65.93 -3.25 6.32
CA GLY A 11 64.84 -4.15 5.89
C GLY A 11 63.81 -4.44 6.98
N ALA A 12 64.25 -4.58 8.24
CA ALA A 12 63.34 -4.86 9.36
C ALA A 12 62.26 -3.77 9.60
N PRO A 13 62.59 -2.47 9.66
CA PRO A 13 61.57 -1.44 9.83
C PRO A 13 60.65 -1.32 8.60
N ILE A 14 61.16 -1.52 7.39
CA ILE A 14 60.32 -1.49 6.17
C ILE A 14 59.30 -2.65 6.19
N ALA A 15 59.74 -3.86 6.55
CA ALA A 15 58.85 -5.00 6.69
C ALA A 15 57.79 -4.78 7.78
N LEU A 16 58.16 -4.16 8.90
CA LEU A 16 57.23 -3.82 9.97
C LEU A 16 56.16 -2.83 9.49
N ILE A 17 56.57 -1.76 8.78
CA ILE A 17 55.64 -0.76 8.24
C ILE A 17 54.69 -1.40 7.23
N ALA A 18 55.19 -2.26 6.33
CA ALA A 18 54.37 -2.97 5.36
C ALA A 18 53.33 -3.87 6.05
N LEU A 19 53.71 -4.57 7.12
CA LEU A 19 52.83 -5.44 7.88
C LEU A 19 51.73 -4.65 8.63
N ILE A 20 52.08 -3.51 9.22
CA ILE A 20 51.12 -2.60 9.85
C ILE A 20 50.15 -2.02 8.82
N ALA A 21 50.65 -1.58 7.66
CA ALA A 21 49.81 -1.06 6.58
C ALA A 21 48.83 -2.11 6.07
N TRP A 22 49.28 -3.36 5.91
CA TRP A 22 48.42 -4.46 5.48
C TRP A 22 47.33 -4.78 6.50
N LEU A 23 47.66 -4.83 7.79
CA LEU A 23 46.68 -4.99 8.88
C LEU A 23 45.65 -3.85 8.90
N TRP A 24 46.11 -2.61 8.72
CA TRP A 24 45.23 -1.44 8.72
C TRP A 24 44.24 -1.43 7.54
N VAL A 25 44.69 -1.82 6.34
CA VAL A 25 43.82 -1.98 5.18
C VAL A 25 42.80 -3.10 5.39
N GLY A 26 43.21 -4.22 6.00
CA GLY A 26 42.30 -5.30 6.37
C GLY A 26 41.19 -4.84 7.33
N TRP A 27 41.57 -4.06 8.34
CA TRP A 27 40.65 -3.58 9.37
C TRP A 27 39.66 -2.53 8.84
N THR A 28 40.14 -1.54 8.10
CA THR A 28 39.27 -0.51 7.49
C THR A 28 38.26 -1.10 6.49
N ASN A 29 38.66 -2.12 5.73
CA ASN A 29 37.73 -2.84 4.84
C ASN A 29 36.65 -3.62 5.60
N ALA A 30 36.97 -4.16 6.79
CA ALA A 30 36.00 -4.85 7.62
C ALA A 30 34.96 -3.88 8.22
N ASP A 31 35.43 -2.74 8.75
CA ASP A 31 34.55 -1.71 9.32
C ASP A 31 33.62 -1.11 8.26
N ASN A 32 34.15 -0.80 7.08
CA ASN A 32 33.35 -0.28 5.97
C ASN A 32 32.24 -1.25 5.53
N ARG A 33 32.52 -2.56 5.53
CA ARG A 33 31.52 -3.59 5.19
C ARG A 33 30.46 -3.74 6.28
N ALA A 34 30.86 -3.68 7.56
CA ALA A 34 29.92 -3.75 8.68
C ALA A 34 28.96 -2.56 8.66
N ASP A 35 29.48 -1.35 8.41
CA ASP A 35 28.66 -0.14 8.30
C ASP A 35 27.69 -0.20 7.13
N ASP A 36 28.15 -0.67 5.96
CA ASP A 36 27.29 -0.81 4.79
C ASP A 36 26.18 -1.85 5.01
N LEU A 37 26.53 -3.02 5.58
CA LEU A 37 25.55 -4.04 5.97
C LEU A 37 24.53 -3.49 6.96
N SER A 38 24.96 -2.71 7.95
CA SER A 38 24.04 -2.11 8.93
C SER A 38 23.04 -1.15 8.29
N LYS A 39 23.49 -0.36 7.30
CA LYS A 39 22.63 0.54 6.52
C LYS A 39 21.66 -0.24 5.65
N GLN A 40 22.15 -1.28 4.97
CA GLN A 40 21.30 -2.15 4.15
C GLN A 40 20.21 -2.83 4.98
N VAL A 41 20.54 -3.36 6.16
CA VAL A 41 19.57 -3.95 7.09
C VAL A 41 18.51 -2.92 7.48
N ARG A 42 18.89 -1.71 7.90
CA ARG A 42 17.93 -0.64 8.25
C ARG A 42 16.99 -0.28 7.09
N VAL A 43 17.50 -0.24 5.87
CA VAL A 43 16.69 0.05 4.68
C VAL A 43 15.73 -1.11 4.40
N GLN A 44 16.19 -2.35 4.52
CA GLN A 44 15.33 -3.51 4.29
C GLN A 44 14.25 -3.65 5.37
N THR A 45 14.57 -3.42 6.65
CA THR A 45 13.58 -3.43 7.73
C THR A 45 12.54 -2.32 7.52
N ALA A 46 12.97 -1.10 7.14
CA ALA A 46 12.03 -0.02 6.84
C ALA A 46 11.11 -0.34 5.65
N ARG A 47 11.61 -1.06 4.63
CA ARG A 47 10.79 -1.52 3.50
C ARG A 47 9.82 -2.63 3.91
N ALA A 48 10.23 -3.54 4.78
CA ALA A 48 9.37 -4.58 5.33
C ALA A 48 8.23 -3.97 6.16
N ASP A 49 8.55 -3.06 7.08
CA ASP A 49 7.54 -2.34 7.88
C ASP A 49 6.57 -1.56 7.00
N ALA A 50 7.06 -0.91 5.93
CA ALA A 50 6.22 -0.19 5.00
C ALA A 50 5.30 -1.13 4.20
N ALA A 51 5.79 -2.31 3.81
CA ALA A 51 4.99 -3.33 3.14
C ALA A 51 3.92 -3.90 4.08
N GLU A 52 4.29 -4.22 5.32
CA GLU A 52 3.36 -4.72 6.34
C GLU A 52 2.25 -3.70 6.65
N LYS A 53 2.59 -2.41 6.79
CA LYS A 53 1.58 -1.36 6.97
C LYS A 53 0.63 -1.26 5.78
N ARG A 54 1.13 -1.35 4.54
CA ARG A 54 0.27 -1.36 3.35
C ARG A 54 -0.64 -2.58 3.33
N GLU A 55 -0.13 -3.74 3.69
CA GLU A 55 -0.92 -4.96 3.76
C GLU A 55 -2.01 -4.87 4.82
N MET A 56 -1.71 -4.35 6.02
CA MET A 56 -2.72 -4.12 7.06
C MET A 56 -3.83 -3.18 6.59
N VAL A 57 -3.49 -2.09 5.91
CA VAL A 57 -4.49 -1.15 5.36
C VAL A 57 -5.36 -1.83 4.30
N MET A 58 -4.77 -2.65 3.42
CA MET A 58 -5.55 -3.39 2.41
C MET A 58 -6.47 -4.43 3.07
N ARG A 59 -5.99 -5.16 4.08
CA ARG A 59 -6.81 -6.11 4.85
C ARG A 59 -7.95 -5.42 5.60
N GLN A 60 -7.71 -4.25 6.19
CA GLN A 60 -8.76 -3.46 6.83
C GLN A 60 -9.79 -2.98 5.81
N ALA A 61 -9.34 -2.46 4.66
CA ALA A 61 -10.25 -2.04 3.59
C ALA A 61 -11.07 -3.21 3.02
N GLU A 62 -10.50 -4.41 2.92
CA GLU A 62 -11.25 -5.62 2.54
C GLU A 62 -12.27 -6.03 3.60
N ALA A 63 -11.89 -5.96 4.89
CA ALA A 63 -12.81 -6.24 5.99
C ALA A 63 -13.97 -5.23 6.03
N GLU A 64 -13.70 -3.94 5.82
CA GLU A 64 -14.73 -2.90 5.72
C GLU A 64 -15.68 -3.17 4.55
N ARG A 65 -15.15 -3.55 3.37
CA ARG A 65 -15.99 -3.90 2.21
C ARG A 65 -16.89 -5.11 2.46
N MET A 66 -16.40 -6.15 3.13
CA MET A 66 -17.23 -7.31 3.47
C MET A 66 -18.33 -6.95 4.47
N MET A 67 -18.04 -6.07 5.43
CA MET A 67 -19.05 -5.57 6.36
C MET A 67 -20.11 -4.73 5.63
N ASP A 68 -19.69 -3.85 4.72
CA ASP A 68 -20.60 -3.04 3.91
C ASP A 68 -21.47 -3.90 2.97
N GLU A 69 -20.92 -4.93 2.33
CA GLU A 69 -21.70 -5.86 1.50
C GLU A 69 -22.79 -6.57 2.32
N SER A 70 -22.44 -7.06 3.52
CA SER A 70 -23.42 -7.70 4.40
C SER A 70 -24.53 -6.75 4.86
N HIS A 71 -24.20 -5.47 5.06
CA HIS A 71 -25.17 -4.45 5.42
C HIS A 71 -26.06 -4.08 4.23
N LEU A 72 -25.50 -3.97 3.02
CA LEU A 72 -26.26 -3.70 1.80
C LEU A 72 -27.21 -4.85 1.47
N ASP A 73 -26.81 -6.11 1.68
CA ASP A 73 -27.69 -7.27 1.47
C ASP A 73 -28.84 -7.28 2.48
N GLN A 74 -28.60 -6.95 3.75
CA GLN A 74 -29.68 -6.79 4.74
C GLN A 74 -30.63 -5.64 4.37
N VAL A 75 -30.09 -4.49 3.97
CA VAL A 75 -30.91 -3.34 3.54
C VAL A 75 -31.71 -3.67 2.30
N LYS A 76 -31.13 -4.42 1.36
CA LYS A 76 -31.81 -4.90 0.16
C LYS A 76 -32.94 -5.86 0.53
N ASP A 77 -32.69 -6.84 1.39
CA ASP A 77 -33.71 -7.79 1.83
C ASP A 77 -34.85 -7.08 2.57
N ASP A 78 -34.54 -6.14 3.47
CA ASP A 78 -35.53 -5.32 4.17
C ASP A 78 -36.35 -4.45 3.19
N LEU A 79 -35.70 -3.82 2.21
CA LEU A 79 -36.39 -3.04 1.17
C LEU A 79 -37.24 -3.93 0.28
N THR A 80 -36.76 -5.09 -0.15
CA THR A 80 -37.52 -6.05 -0.94
C THR A 80 -38.73 -6.55 -0.16
N HIS A 81 -38.56 -6.87 1.11
CA HIS A 81 -39.67 -7.32 1.95
C HIS A 81 -40.68 -6.20 2.22
N ALA A 82 -40.23 -4.96 2.40
CA ALA A 82 -41.10 -3.79 2.51
C ALA A 82 -41.86 -3.50 1.20
N ILE A 83 -41.24 -3.70 0.04
CA ILE A 83 -41.87 -3.54 -1.28
C ILE A 83 -42.90 -4.66 -1.53
N ASP A 84 -42.56 -5.91 -1.22
CA ASP A 84 -43.45 -7.06 -1.45
C ASP A 84 -44.66 -7.06 -0.51
N ASN A 85 -44.48 -6.57 0.72
CA ASN A 85 -45.56 -6.40 1.70
C ASN A 85 -46.26 -5.04 1.58
N ALA A 86 -45.79 -4.12 0.73
CA ALA A 86 -46.48 -2.87 0.48
C ALA A 86 -47.85 -3.17 -0.16
N PRO A 87 -48.93 -2.48 0.26
CA PRO A 87 -50.24 -2.71 -0.32
C PRO A 87 -50.18 -2.48 -1.84
N LYS A 88 -50.47 -3.56 -2.61
CA LYS A 88 -50.49 -3.55 -4.07
C LYS A 88 -51.50 -2.49 -4.52
N GLY A 89 -50.99 -1.39 -5.08
CA GLY A 89 -51.79 -0.23 -5.48
C GLY A 89 -51.36 1.10 -4.86
N THR A 90 -50.37 1.11 -3.97
CA THR A 90 -49.78 2.37 -3.48
C THR A 90 -48.98 3.00 -4.62
N ALA A 91 -49.57 4.02 -5.27
CA ALA A 91 -48.91 4.76 -6.33
C ALA A 91 -47.55 5.29 -5.83
N PRO A 92 -46.49 5.25 -6.65
CA PRO A 92 -45.19 5.76 -6.25
C PRO A 92 -45.33 7.20 -5.76
N GLY A 93 -44.78 7.48 -4.58
CA GLY A 93 -44.89 8.79 -3.96
C GLY A 93 -44.32 9.89 -4.87
N PRO A 94 -44.77 11.15 -4.71
CA PRO A 94 -44.39 12.25 -5.59
C PRO A 94 -42.87 12.49 -5.62
N ALA A 95 -42.15 12.19 -4.51
CA ALA A 95 -40.70 12.26 -4.45
C ALA A 95 -40.02 11.20 -5.35
N THR A 96 -40.52 9.96 -5.37
CA THR A 96 -39.97 8.87 -6.17
C THR A 96 -40.19 9.14 -7.67
N VAL A 97 -41.35 9.70 -8.02
CA VAL A 97 -41.65 10.15 -9.38
C VAL A 97 -40.71 11.29 -9.79
N ALA A 98 -40.52 12.30 -8.94
CA ALA A 98 -39.62 13.42 -9.22
C ALA A 98 -38.17 12.98 -9.46
N VAL A 99 -37.65 12.05 -8.65
CA VAL A 99 -36.30 11.49 -8.83
C VAL A 99 -36.20 10.68 -10.13
N GLY A 100 -37.22 9.87 -10.44
CA GLY A 100 -37.28 9.13 -11.71
C GLY A 100 -37.28 10.05 -12.94
N CYS A 101 -38.05 11.13 -12.90
CA CYS A 101 -38.11 12.13 -13.95
C CYS A 101 -36.80 12.90 -14.12
N ALA A 102 -36.12 13.25 -13.02
CA ALA A 102 -34.81 13.89 -13.06
C ALA A 102 -33.76 12.97 -13.70
N ARG A 103 -33.78 11.68 -13.36
CA ARG A 103 -32.86 10.67 -13.92
C ARG A 103 -33.09 10.44 -15.42
N LEU A 104 -34.36 10.40 -15.85
CA LEU A 104 -34.73 10.30 -17.27
C LEU A 104 -34.37 11.55 -18.07
N ARG A 105 -34.46 12.74 -17.46
CA ARG A 105 -33.96 13.99 -18.05
C ARG A 105 -32.45 13.98 -18.25
N GLN A 106 -31.68 13.55 -17.24
CA GLN A 106 -30.23 13.42 -17.35
C GLN A 106 -29.81 12.40 -18.41
N ALA A 107 -30.56 11.31 -18.56
CA ALA A 107 -30.32 10.31 -19.60
C ALA A 107 -30.76 10.74 -21.02
N GLY A 108 -31.29 11.96 -21.18
CA GLY A 108 -31.77 12.48 -22.47
C GLY A 108 -33.02 11.78 -23.01
N ARG A 109 -33.75 11.01 -22.19
CA ARG A 109 -34.92 10.21 -22.62
C ARG A 109 -36.26 10.90 -22.40
N THR A 110 -36.29 12.23 -22.55
CA THR A 110 -37.47 13.08 -22.32
C THR A 110 -38.56 12.93 -23.38
N ALA A 111 -38.23 12.39 -24.56
CA ALA A 111 -39.20 12.14 -25.64
C ALA A 111 -39.85 10.75 -25.58
N SER A 112 -39.53 9.92 -24.57
CA SER A 112 -40.07 8.57 -24.50
C SER A 112 -41.55 8.55 -24.04
N PRO A 113 -42.40 7.63 -24.56
CA PRO A 113 -43.79 7.50 -24.12
C PRO A 113 -43.91 7.20 -22.62
N ALA A 114 -42.91 6.55 -22.04
CA ALA A 114 -42.81 6.27 -20.61
C ALA A 114 -42.57 7.56 -19.79
N TYR A 115 -41.73 8.47 -20.28
CA TYR A 115 -41.53 9.77 -19.64
C TYR A 115 -42.81 10.61 -19.71
N GLN A 116 -43.52 10.64 -20.83
CA GLN A 116 -44.80 11.37 -20.93
C GLN A 116 -45.89 10.81 -20.00
N ARG A 117 -45.94 9.49 -19.77
CA ARG A 117 -46.90 8.90 -18.83
C ARG A 117 -46.62 9.20 -17.35
N VAL A 118 -45.36 9.40 -16.99
CA VAL A 118 -44.93 9.47 -15.58
C VAL A 118 -44.53 10.89 -15.16
N CYS A 119 -44.06 11.70 -16.12
CA CYS A 119 -43.42 13.00 -15.90
C CYS A 119 -44.01 14.15 -16.75
N GLY A 120 -44.98 13.83 -17.62
CA GLY A 120 -45.65 14.77 -18.54
C GLY A 120 -46.93 15.34 -17.97
#